data_AF-A0A9D5JXP5-F1
#
_entry.id   AF-A0A9D5JXP5-F1
#
_cell.length_a   1.000
_cell.length_b   1.000
_cell.length_c   1.000
_cell.angle_alpha   90.00
_cell.angle_beta   90.00
_cell.angle_gamma   90.00
#
_symmetry.space_group_name_H-M   'P 1'
#
loop_
_entity.id
_entity.type
_entity.pdbx_description
1 polymer ?
#
loop_
_entity_poly.entity_id
_entity_poly.type
_entity_poly.pdbx_seq_one_letter_code
_entity_poly.pdbx_strand_id
1 'polypeptide(L)'
;MPILHGKVECAEEVQRQFFALRPEAIAVEFPKTLETPVTRAVRRLPFLSVVLYQEADGTYVYLPIEPTDGLIEAVRLGEEYQIPVFFVDRDTEGYPRHQDPMPDPYSITRIGYAAYCDAYRQSTAGKDTSKQDQLREATMAYHLQQLRQQYASILFVCGLAHYQGVQ
;
A
#
# COMPACT_ATOMS: atom_id res chain seq x y z
N MET A 1 -2.74 -2.50 7.14
CA MET A 1 -2.11 -3.76 6.75
C MET A 1 -0.82 -3.44 6.00
N PRO A 2 0.33 -3.43 6.69
CA PRO A 2 1.63 -3.29 6.05
C PRO A 2 1.95 -4.41 5.05
N ILE A 3 2.57 -4.08 3.92
CA ILE A 3 3.01 -5.01 2.87
C ILE A 3 4.43 -4.68 2.37
N LEU A 4 5.09 -5.68 1.79
CA LEU A 4 6.21 -5.46 0.89
C LEU A 4 5.72 -5.46 -0.56
N HIS A 5 6.19 -4.48 -1.33
CA HIS A 5 5.79 -4.33 -2.74
C HIS A 5 6.26 -5.52 -3.60
N GLY A 6 5.41 -5.92 -4.53
CA GLY A 6 5.65 -7.01 -5.48
C GLY A 6 5.92 -8.39 -4.85
N LYS A 7 5.40 -8.67 -3.64
CA LYS A 7 5.57 -9.96 -2.94
C LYS A 7 4.25 -10.73 -2.84
N VAL A 8 4.21 -11.93 -3.42
CA VAL A 8 3.02 -12.78 -3.46
C VAL A 8 2.46 -13.07 -2.07
N GLU A 9 3.33 -13.28 -1.08
CA GLU A 9 2.92 -13.54 0.31
C GLU A 9 2.12 -12.37 0.90
N CYS A 10 2.44 -11.15 0.50
CA CYS A 10 1.69 -9.96 0.90
C CYS A 10 0.35 -9.85 0.15
N ALA A 11 0.31 -10.16 -1.15
CA ALA A 11 -0.93 -10.18 -1.91
C ALA A 11 -1.92 -11.25 -1.38
N GLU A 12 -1.43 -12.46 -1.10
CA GLU A 12 -2.23 -13.52 -0.47
C GLU A 12 -2.77 -13.10 0.90
N GLU A 13 -1.94 -12.43 1.71
CA GLU A 13 -2.37 -11.91 3.00
C GLU A 13 -3.43 -10.81 2.86
N VAL A 14 -3.31 -9.91 1.87
CA VAL A 14 -4.31 -8.86 1.60
C VAL A 14 -5.66 -9.50 1.31
N GLN A 15 -5.67 -10.52 0.45
CA GLN A 15 -6.87 -11.27 0.15
C GLN A 15 -7.45 -11.96 1.39
N ARG A 16 -6.61 -12.60 2.21
CA ARG A 16 -7.04 -13.24 3.45
C ARG A 16 -7.71 -12.24 4.40
N GLN A 17 -7.10 -11.08 4.61
CA GLN A 17 -7.64 -10.05 5.50
C GLN A 17 -8.89 -9.39 4.92
N PHE A 18 -8.96 -9.19 3.61
CA PHE A 18 -10.16 -8.69 2.95
C PHE A 18 -11.38 -9.57 3.26
N PHE A 19 -11.28 -10.90 3.08
CA PHE A 19 -12.40 -11.80 3.35
C PHE A 19 -12.70 -11.99 4.84
N ALA A 20 -11.68 -11.88 5.70
CA ALA A 20 -11.87 -11.95 7.14
C ALA A 20 -12.55 -10.69 7.70
N LEU A 21 -12.11 -9.50 7.26
CA LEU A 21 -12.60 -8.21 7.73
C LEU A 21 -13.95 -7.82 7.09
N ARG A 22 -14.18 -8.21 5.83
CA ARG A 22 -15.31 -7.76 4.99
C ARG A 22 -15.47 -6.23 5.02
N PRO A 23 -14.45 -5.48 4.57
CA PRO A 23 -14.43 -4.03 4.72
C PRO A 23 -15.53 -3.36 3.89
N GLU A 24 -16.06 -2.25 4.40
CA GLU A 24 -16.96 -1.35 3.66
C GLU A 24 -16.21 -0.44 2.68
N ALA A 25 -14.92 -0.21 2.93
CA ALA A 25 -14.04 0.56 2.06
C ALA A 25 -12.59 0.05 2.12
N ILE A 26 -11.83 0.28 1.06
CA ILE A 26 -10.40 0.00 0.98
C ILE A 26 -9.65 1.33 0.87
N ALA A 27 -8.56 1.48 1.60
CA ALA A 27 -7.63 2.60 1.44
C ALA A 27 -6.25 2.07 1.05
N VAL A 28 -5.61 2.69 0.06
CA VAL A 28 -4.29 2.28 -0.44
C VAL A 28 -3.30 3.43 -0.41
N GLU A 29 -2.04 3.11 -0.09
CA GLU A 29 -0.89 4.01 -0.17
C GLU A 29 -0.50 4.31 -1.62
N PHE A 30 -1.41 4.98 -2.33
CA PHE A 30 -1.12 5.64 -3.60
C PHE A 30 -1.71 7.05 -3.56
N PRO A 31 -1.09 8.02 -4.24
CA PRO A 31 -1.66 9.34 -4.37
C PRO A 31 -2.88 9.33 -5.28
N LYS A 32 -3.83 10.23 -5.00
CA LYS A 32 -5.10 10.36 -5.75
C LYS A 32 -4.90 10.55 -7.26
N THR A 33 -3.78 11.15 -7.67
CA THR A 33 -3.40 11.35 -9.08
C THR A 33 -3.21 10.03 -9.85
N LEU A 34 -2.88 8.94 -9.15
CA LEU A 34 -2.70 7.61 -9.76
C LEU A 34 -3.98 6.77 -9.82
N GLU A 35 -5.09 7.22 -9.24
CA GLU A 35 -6.34 6.43 -9.15
C GLU A 35 -6.84 5.97 -10.52
N THR A 36 -7.01 6.90 -11.47
CA THR A 36 -7.51 6.55 -12.81
C THR A 36 -6.57 5.62 -13.57
N PRO A 37 -5.26 5.90 -13.71
CA PRO A 37 -4.36 5.02 -14.46
C PRO A 37 -4.19 3.64 -13.80
N VAL A 38 -4.10 3.56 -12.46
CA VAL A 38 -3.97 2.29 -11.73
C VAL A 38 -5.25 1.46 -11.87
N THR A 39 -6.43 2.04 -11.62
CA THR A 39 -7.71 1.32 -11.76
C THR A 39 -7.90 0.76 -13.16
N ARG A 40 -7.59 1.56 -14.20
CA ARG A 40 -7.63 1.11 -15.60
C ARG A 40 -6.69 -0.05 -15.86
N ALA A 41 -5.48 -0.02 -15.29
CA ALA A 41 -4.50 -1.08 -15.45
C ALA A 41 -4.90 -2.37 -14.71
N VAL A 42 -5.43 -2.25 -13.49
CA VAL A 42 -5.95 -3.36 -12.70
C VAL A 42 -7.06 -4.12 -13.44
N ARG A 43 -7.99 -3.41 -14.09
CA ARG A 43 -9.06 -4.02 -14.92
C ARG A 43 -8.55 -4.86 -16.10
N ARG A 44 -7.27 -4.70 -16.48
CA ARG A 44 -6.65 -5.45 -17.58
C ARG A 44 -5.92 -6.69 -17.10
N LEU A 45 -5.79 -6.92 -15.79
CA LEU A 45 -5.18 -8.14 -15.28
C LEU A 45 -5.90 -9.38 -15.86
N PRO A 46 -5.18 -10.43 -16.26
CA PRO A 46 -3.76 -10.71 -15.96
C PRO A 46 -2.74 -10.11 -16.96
N PHE A 47 -3.14 -9.23 -17.88
CA PHE A 47 -2.18 -8.56 -18.76
C PHE A 47 -1.40 -7.49 -17.99
N LEU A 48 -0.17 -7.82 -17.63
CA LEU A 48 0.75 -6.91 -16.94
C LEU A 48 0.91 -5.61 -17.71
N SER A 49 0.95 -4.51 -16.98
CA SER A 49 1.13 -3.17 -17.55
C SER A 49 1.94 -2.31 -16.61
N VAL A 50 2.34 -1.14 -17.09
CA VAL A 50 3.11 -0.17 -16.31
C VAL A 50 2.41 1.17 -16.42
N VAL A 51 2.19 1.83 -15.28
CA VAL A 51 1.85 3.25 -15.25
C VAL A 51 3.16 4.03 -15.30
N LEU A 52 3.33 4.81 -16.36
CA LEU A 52 4.49 5.68 -16.57
C LEU A 52 4.05 7.12 -16.32
N TYR A 53 4.77 7.82 -15.46
CA TYR A 53 4.63 9.26 -15.29
C TYR A 53 6.01 9.91 -15.14
N GLN A 54 6.06 11.22 -15.32
CA GLN A 54 7.28 12.00 -15.29
C GLN A 54 7.19 13.01 -14.15
N GLU A 55 8.22 13.06 -13.32
CA GLU A 55 8.37 14.10 -12.28
C GLU A 55 8.76 15.44 -12.93
N ALA A 56 8.65 16.54 -12.18
CA ALA A 56 8.96 17.88 -12.69
C ALA A 56 10.41 18.05 -13.20
N ASP A 57 11.36 17.26 -12.68
CA ASP A 57 12.77 17.28 -13.12
C ASP A 57 13.03 16.48 -14.41
N GLY A 58 11.99 15.85 -14.96
CA GLY A 58 12.05 15.03 -16.16
C GLY A 58 12.32 13.54 -15.91
N THR A 59 12.48 13.11 -14.65
CA THR A 59 12.68 11.71 -14.29
C THR A 59 11.42 10.90 -14.55
N TYR A 60 11.57 9.75 -15.23
CA TYR A 60 10.47 8.81 -15.42
C TYR A 60 10.32 7.88 -14.22
N VAL A 61 9.10 7.79 -13.71
CA VAL A 61 8.70 6.82 -12.70
C VAL A 61 7.85 5.73 -13.34
N TYR A 62 8.24 4.49 -13.06
CA TYR A 62 7.60 3.30 -13.57
C TYR A 62 6.92 2.59 -12.39
N LEU A 63 5.61 2.46 -12.45
CA LEU A 63 4.82 1.68 -11.51
C LEU A 63 4.29 0.42 -12.22
N PRO A 64 4.95 -0.73 -12.03
CA PRO A 64 4.42 -2.01 -12.51
C PRO A 64 3.08 -2.32 -11.86
N ILE A 65 2.13 -2.77 -12.67
CA ILE A 65 0.82 -3.24 -12.23
C ILE A 65 0.81 -4.75 -12.39
N GLU A 66 1.06 -5.43 -11.27
CA GLU A 66 1.24 -6.88 -11.20
C GLU A 66 0.41 -7.48 -10.04
N PRO A 67 -0.07 -8.72 -10.18
CA PRO A 67 -0.96 -9.35 -9.18
C PRO A 67 -0.23 -9.72 -7.88
N THR A 68 1.10 -9.69 -7.87
CA THR A 68 1.93 -9.99 -6.69
C THR A 68 2.10 -8.81 -5.76
N ASP A 69 1.71 -7.60 -6.15
CA ASP A 69 1.79 -6.44 -5.28
C ASP A 69 0.51 -6.30 -4.43
N GLY A 70 0.70 -6.17 -3.11
CA GLY A 70 -0.43 -6.09 -2.17
C GLY A 70 -1.32 -4.85 -2.36
N LEU A 71 -0.79 -3.70 -2.80
CA LEU A 71 -1.61 -2.53 -3.12
C LEU A 71 -2.44 -2.77 -4.38
N ILE A 72 -1.84 -3.40 -5.38
CA ILE A 72 -2.53 -3.76 -6.63
C ILE A 72 -3.63 -4.79 -6.36
N GLU A 73 -3.36 -5.80 -5.54
CA GLU A 73 -4.37 -6.78 -5.12
C GLU A 73 -5.51 -6.13 -4.34
N ALA A 74 -5.23 -5.16 -3.46
CA ALA A 74 -6.26 -4.42 -2.75
C ALA A 74 -7.19 -3.66 -3.71
N VAL A 75 -6.62 -2.98 -4.72
CA VAL A 75 -7.42 -2.29 -5.75
C VAL A 75 -8.20 -3.30 -6.60
N ARG A 76 -7.58 -4.43 -6.96
CA ARG A 76 -8.22 -5.51 -7.73
C ARG A 76 -9.42 -6.11 -7.00
N LEU A 77 -9.30 -6.35 -5.70
CA LEU A 77 -10.41 -6.82 -4.85
C LEU A 77 -11.53 -5.78 -4.76
N GLY A 78 -11.18 -4.50 -4.60
CA GLY A 78 -12.18 -3.42 -4.61
C GLY A 78 -12.98 -3.37 -5.91
N GLU A 79 -12.29 -3.47 -7.05
CA GLU A 79 -12.93 -3.54 -8.37
C GLU A 79 -13.77 -4.81 -8.56
N GLU A 80 -13.29 -5.98 -8.13
CA GLU A 80 -14.01 -7.25 -8.27
C GLU A 80 -15.30 -7.27 -7.44
N TYR A 81 -15.22 -6.84 -6.18
CA TYR A 81 -16.32 -6.92 -5.21
C TYR A 81 -17.14 -5.62 -5.11
N GLN A 82 -16.84 -4.63 -5.94
CA GLN A 82 -17.52 -3.32 -5.96
C GLN A 82 -17.45 -2.60 -4.59
N ILE A 83 -16.30 -2.69 -3.94
CA ILE A 83 -15.99 -1.98 -2.69
C ILE A 83 -15.23 -0.70 -3.04
N PRO A 84 -15.60 0.48 -2.51
CA PRO A 84 -14.93 1.73 -2.83
C PRO A 84 -13.46 1.70 -2.40
N VAL A 85 -12.57 2.08 -3.32
CA VAL A 85 -11.11 2.16 -3.10
C VAL A 85 -10.68 3.62 -3.04
N PHE A 86 -9.97 4.01 -1.99
CA PHE A 86 -9.48 5.35 -1.77
C PHE A 86 -7.95 5.40 -1.84
N PHE A 87 -7.45 6.26 -2.70
CA PHE A 87 -6.03 6.56 -2.86
C PHE A 87 -5.69 7.69 -1.88
N VAL A 88 -5.06 7.34 -0.75
CA VAL A 88 -4.97 8.22 0.42
C VAL A 88 -3.60 8.84 0.64
N ASP A 89 -2.60 8.52 -0.18
CA ASP A 89 -1.25 9.03 0.01
C ASP A 89 -1.06 10.43 -0.59
N ARG A 90 0.04 11.06 -0.20
CA ARG A 90 0.50 12.35 -0.72
C ARG A 90 1.27 12.15 -2.03
N ASP A 91 0.91 12.92 -3.04
CA ASP A 91 1.71 13.01 -4.27
C ASP A 91 3.02 13.77 -3.97
N THR A 92 4.14 13.04 -4.01
CA THR A 92 5.46 13.53 -3.60
C THR A 92 6.46 13.28 -4.70
N GLU A 93 7.00 14.35 -5.27
CA GLU A 93 8.08 14.27 -6.26
C GLU A 93 9.46 14.17 -5.59
N GLY A 94 10.41 13.53 -6.29
CA GLY A 94 11.79 13.44 -5.84
C GLY A 94 11.94 12.63 -4.56
N TYR A 95 11.03 11.66 -4.35
CA TYR A 95 11.08 10.81 -3.18
C TYR A 95 12.36 9.95 -3.21
N PRO A 96 13.16 9.95 -2.13
CA PRO A 96 14.45 9.28 -2.10
C PRO A 96 14.33 7.78 -2.34
N ARG A 97 15.23 7.24 -3.18
CA ARG A 97 15.37 5.79 -3.34
C ARG A 97 16.09 5.21 -2.13
N HIS A 98 15.31 4.76 -1.15
CA HIS A 98 15.83 4.05 0.01
C HIS A 98 16.20 2.61 -0.36
N GLN A 99 17.40 2.17 0.04
CA GLN A 99 17.79 0.76 0.04
C GLN A 99 17.79 0.23 1.48
N ASP A 100 16.61 0.23 2.09
CA ASP A 100 16.47 -0.35 3.41
C ASP A 100 16.46 -1.88 3.34
N PRO A 101 17.14 -2.57 4.27
CA PRO A 101 17.03 -4.02 4.37
C PRO A 101 15.58 -4.36 4.76
N MET A 102 14.92 -5.14 3.90
CA MET A 102 13.56 -5.63 4.14
C MET A 102 13.60 -7.11 4.58
N PRO A 103 12.73 -7.53 5.51
CA PRO A 103 12.67 -8.92 5.96
C PRO A 103 12.15 -9.84 4.86
N ASP A 104 12.58 -11.10 4.87
CA ASP A 104 12.15 -12.09 3.89
C ASP A 104 10.62 -12.33 3.96
N PRO A 105 9.85 -12.00 2.91
CA PRO A 105 8.40 -12.15 2.90
C PRO A 105 7.94 -13.61 3.08
N TYR A 106 8.76 -14.60 2.69
CA TYR A 106 8.42 -16.00 2.87
C TYR A 106 8.23 -16.37 4.35
N SER A 107 8.83 -15.60 5.27
CA SER A 107 8.66 -15.75 6.72
C SER A 107 7.19 -15.64 7.15
N ILE A 108 6.36 -14.88 6.42
CA ILE A 108 4.91 -14.77 6.68
C ILE A 108 4.25 -16.15 6.72
N THR A 109 4.67 -17.07 5.84
CA THR A 109 4.13 -18.44 5.76
C THR A 109 4.54 -19.32 6.95
N ARG A 110 5.59 -18.93 7.68
CA ARG A 110 6.20 -19.73 8.76
C ARG A 110 5.79 -19.24 10.14
N ILE A 111 5.79 -17.93 10.35
CA ILE A 111 5.52 -17.31 11.65
C ILE A 111 4.17 -16.58 11.70
N GLY A 112 3.51 -16.44 10.55
CA GLY A 112 2.27 -15.67 10.42
C GLY A 112 2.52 -14.17 10.27
N TYR A 113 1.53 -13.49 9.69
CA TYR A 113 1.61 -12.08 9.35
C TYR A 113 1.81 -11.16 10.56
N ALA A 114 1.05 -11.36 11.64
CA ALA A 114 1.14 -10.51 12.83
C ALA A 114 2.55 -10.57 13.45
N ALA A 115 3.11 -11.78 13.62
CA ALA A 115 4.46 -11.96 14.14
C ALA A 115 5.53 -11.37 13.22
N TYR A 116 5.34 -11.45 11.90
CA TYR A 116 6.22 -10.82 10.91
C TYR A 116 6.25 -9.30 11.06
N CYS A 117 5.09 -8.66 11.16
CA CYS A 117 5.00 -7.21 11.35
C CYS A 117 5.57 -6.76 12.70
N ASP A 118 5.32 -7.53 13.76
CA ASP A 118 5.85 -7.24 15.09
C ASP A 118 7.38 -7.38 15.14
N ALA A 119 7.94 -8.42 14.50
CA ALA A 119 9.38 -8.61 14.38
C ALA A 119 10.05 -7.47 13.60
N TYR A 120 9.43 -7.05 12.48
CA TYR A 120 9.93 -5.89 11.74
C TYR A 120 9.91 -4.63 12.60
N ARG A 121 8.78 -4.34 13.28
CA ARG A 121 8.64 -3.17 14.17
C ARG A 121 9.72 -3.12 15.24
N GLN A 122 10.02 -4.27 15.87
CA GLN A 122 11.06 -4.36 16.89
C GLN A 122 12.46 -4.12 16.30
N SER A 123 12.72 -4.62 15.09
CA SER A 123 14.02 -4.45 14.41
C SER A 123 14.29 -3.02 13.92
N THR A 124 13.25 -2.22 13.69
CA THR A 124 13.34 -0.84 13.19
C THR A 124 13.00 0.22 14.24
N ALA A 125 12.76 -0.19 15.48
CA ALA A 125 12.47 0.72 16.57
C ALA A 125 13.58 1.78 16.72
N GLY A 126 13.19 3.05 16.64
CA GLY A 126 14.12 4.18 16.77
C GLY A 126 14.88 4.57 15.49
N LYS A 127 14.54 4.02 14.31
CA LYS A 127 14.98 4.61 13.04
C LYS A 127 14.36 6.00 12.87
N ASP A 128 15.18 6.97 12.44
CA ASP A 128 14.70 8.29 12.06
C ASP A 128 13.84 8.19 10.79
N THR A 129 12.64 8.79 10.83
CA THR A 129 11.80 8.97 9.65
C THR A 129 12.20 10.24 8.92
N SER A 130 12.24 10.19 7.59
CA SER A 130 12.52 11.40 6.82
C SER A 130 11.36 12.39 6.95
N LYS A 131 11.61 13.68 6.69
CA LYS A 131 10.54 14.68 6.64
C LYS A 131 9.47 14.32 5.60
N GLN A 132 9.86 13.66 4.51
CA GLN A 132 8.90 13.25 3.48
C GLN A 132 8.01 12.10 3.99
N ASP A 133 8.56 11.15 4.73
CA ASP A 133 7.79 10.07 5.36
C ASP A 133 6.77 10.63 6.33
N GLN A 134 7.19 11.54 7.21
CA GLN A 134 6.29 12.20 8.17
C GLN A 134 5.13 12.91 7.47
N LEU A 135 5.39 13.58 6.33
CA LEU A 135 4.34 14.25 5.56
C LEU A 135 3.41 13.26 4.86
N ARG A 136 3.92 12.18 4.29
CA ARG A 136 3.11 11.10 3.67
C ARG A 136 2.24 10.43 4.71
N GLU A 137 2.82 10.03 5.84
CA GLU A 137 2.15 9.38 6.96
C GLU A 137 1.05 10.25 7.56
N ALA A 138 1.34 11.53 7.83
CA ALA A 138 0.33 12.48 8.30
C ALA A 138 -0.81 12.70 7.29
N THR A 139 -0.50 12.69 5.99
CA THR A 139 -1.51 12.82 4.93
C THR A 139 -2.42 11.59 4.88
N MET A 140 -1.83 10.39 4.91
CA MET A 140 -2.60 9.13 4.97
C MET A 140 -3.46 9.06 6.23
N ALA A 141 -2.92 9.40 7.40
CA ALA A 141 -3.65 9.42 8.65
C ALA A 141 -4.84 10.40 8.60
N TYR A 142 -4.64 11.60 8.05
CA TYR A 142 -5.72 12.58 7.86
C TYR A 142 -6.84 12.02 6.97
N HIS A 143 -6.52 11.45 5.81
CA HIS A 143 -7.53 10.88 4.92
C HIS A 143 -8.25 9.68 5.54
N LEU A 144 -7.54 8.81 6.25
CA LEU A 144 -8.16 7.70 6.99
C LEU A 144 -9.13 8.20 8.06
N GLN A 145 -8.79 9.27 8.80
CA GLN A 145 -9.70 9.88 9.76
C GLN A 145 -10.98 10.41 9.10
N GLN A 146 -10.89 10.99 7.89
CA GLN A 146 -12.08 11.42 7.14
C GLN A 146 -12.93 10.23 6.71
N LEU A 147 -12.32 9.16 6.20
CA LEU A 147 -13.04 7.95 5.77
C LEU A 147 -13.76 7.26 6.93
N ARG A 148 -13.19 7.26 8.14
CA ARG A 148 -13.83 6.70 9.35
C ARG A 148 -15.13 7.40 9.74
N GLN A 149 -15.40 8.60 9.23
CA GLN A 149 -16.67 9.28 9.43
C GLN A 149 -17.79 8.71 8.54
N GLN A 150 -17.42 8.01 7.46
CA GLN A 150 -18.35 7.50 6.45
C GLN A 150 -18.44 5.96 6.44
N TYR A 151 -17.35 5.28 6.79
CA TYR A 151 -17.24 3.82 6.72
C TYR A 151 -16.86 3.24 8.09
N ALA A 152 -17.61 2.22 8.53
CA ALA A 152 -17.39 1.58 9.83
C ALA A 152 -16.19 0.64 9.83
N SER A 153 -15.85 0.06 8.67
CA SER A 153 -14.70 -0.83 8.50
C SER A 153 -13.91 -0.48 7.25
N ILE A 154 -12.61 -0.27 7.42
CA ILE A 154 -11.70 0.12 6.33
C ILE A 154 -10.52 -0.84 6.32
N LEU A 155 -10.27 -1.49 5.19
CA LEU A 155 -9.01 -2.19 4.95
C LEU A 155 -8.00 -1.19 4.40
N PHE A 156 -7.11 -0.70 5.26
CA PHE A 156 -5.99 0.12 4.83
C PHE A 156 -4.79 -0.76 4.47
N VAL A 157 -4.24 -0.62 3.26
CA VAL A 157 -3.05 -1.34 2.79
C VAL A 157 -1.96 -0.32 2.48
N CYS A 158 -0.77 -0.53 3.06
CA CYS A 158 0.34 0.42 3.00
C CYS A 158 1.68 -0.31 3.02
N GLY A 159 2.76 0.34 2.61
CA GLY A 159 4.11 -0.17 2.73
C GLY A 159 4.48 -0.45 4.19
N LEU A 160 5.27 -1.50 4.39
CA LEU A 160 5.69 -1.98 5.71
C LEU A 160 6.44 -0.90 6.53
N ALA A 161 7.16 -0.01 5.84
CA ALA A 161 7.91 1.08 6.46
C ALA A 161 6.99 2.15 7.10
N HIS A 162 5.85 2.48 6.47
CA HIS A 162 5.00 3.58 6.89
C HIS A 162 3.97 3.20 7.96
N TYR A 163 3.77 1.91 8.20
CA TYR A 163 2.70 1.45 9.06
C TYR A 163 2.76 1.99 10.49
N GLN A 164 3.96 2.25 11.03
CA GLN A 164 4.10 2.81 12.38
C GLN A 164 3.62 4.27 12.47
N GLY A 165 3.82 5.07 11.42
CA GLY A 165 3.52 6.50 11.43
C GLY A 165 2.08 6.86 11.11
N VAL A 166 1.27 5.90 10.64
CA VAL A 166 -0.12 6.12 10.22
C VAL A 166 -1.17 5.66 11.26
N GLN A 167 -0.75 5.06 12.38
CA GLN A 167 -1.67 4.48 13.39
C GLN A 167 -2.52 5.51 14.13
#